data_AF-A0A7Y2DYY2-F1
#
_entry.id   AF-A0A7Y2DYY2-F1
#
_cell.length_a   1.000
_cell.length_b   1.000
_cell.length_c   1.000
_cell.angle_alpha   90.00
_cell.angle_beta   90.00
_cell.angle_gamma   90.00
#
_symmetry.space_group_name_H-M   'P 1'
#
loop_
_entity.id
_entity.type
_entity.pdbx_description
1 polymer ?
#
loop_
_entity_poly.entity_id
_entity_poly.type
_entity_poly.pdbx_seq_one_letter_code
_entity_poly.pdbx_strand_id
1 'polypeptide(L)'
;FGPANRKKWRFISAGGTLATILIVATSMGFSYFIENFGAYNKIYGSISTLIIILLFVYINSLQLIIGFELNAAIDTAKQEAKEFEDVTEEMEKRNTEF
;
A
#
# COMPACT_ATOMS: atom_id res chain seq x y z
N PHE A 1 -16.48 25.17 -24.39
CA PHE A 1 -15.59 24.00 -24.51
C PHE A 1 -14.91 23.78 -23.16
N GLY A 2 -15.25 22.71 -22.43
CA GLY A 2 -14.63 22.36 -21.15
C GLY A 2 -13.75 21.13 -21.33
N PRO A 3 -12.50 21.08 -20.82
CA PRO A 3 -11.59 20.00 -21.12
C PRO A 3 -12.09 18.71 -20.46
N ALA A 4 -12.60 17.79 -21.28
CA ALA A 4 -12.99 16.44 -20.86
C ALA A 4 -11.73 15.56 -20.69
N ASN A 5 -10.81 15.95 -19.80
CA ASN A 5 -9.72 15.06 -19.44
C ASN A 5 -10.26 13.99 -18.49
N ARG A 6 -10.71 12.86 -19.05
CA ARG A 6 -11.05 11.67 -18.28
C ARG A 6 -9.74 11.05 -17.79
N LYS A 7 -9.18 11.56 -16.67
CA LYS A 7 -8.13 10.84 -15.93
C LYS A 7 -8.66 9.43 -15.70
N LYS A 8 -8.04 8.42 -16.32
CA LYS A 8 -8.38 7.01 -16.11
C LYS A 8 -8.00 6.68 -14.66
N TRP A 9 -8.98 6.71 -13.75
CA TRP A 9 -8.79 6.29 -12.37
C TRP A 9 -8.44 4.80 -12.39
N ARG A 10 -7.18 4.48 -12.12
CA ARG A 10 -6.76 3.10 -11.88
C ARG A 10 -7.33 2.68 -10.54
N PHE A 11 -8.46 1.96 -10.58
CA PHE A 11 -9.07 1.35 -9.39
C PHE A 11 -8.11 0.39 -8.67
N ILE A 12 -7.14 -0.19 -9.39
CA ILE A 12 -6.12 -1.08 -8.85
C ILE A 12 -4.77 -0.37 -8.80
N SER A 13 -4.31 -0.09 -7.59
CA SER A 13 -2.95 0.36 -7.30
C SER A 13 -2.07 -0.81 -6.89
N ALA A 14 -0.77 -0.73 -7.18
CA ALA A 14 0.19 -1.76 -6.78
C ALA A 14 0.24 -1.89 -5.25
N GLY A 15 0.23 -0.75 -4.55
CA GLY A 15 0.16 -0.67 -3.10
C GLY A 15 -1.11 -1.29 -2.49
N GLY A 16 -2.28 -1.02 -3.07
CA GLY A 16 -3.55 -1.58 -2.59
C GLY A 16 -3.64 -3.09 -2.78
N THR A 17 -3.08 -3.61 -3.89
CA THR A 17 -3.00 -5.05 -4.14
C THR A 17 -2.10 -5.73 -3.13
N LEU A 18 -0.91 -5.16 -2.87
CA LEU A 18 0.02 -5.66 -1.87
C LEU A 18 -0.59 -5.67 -0.46
N ALA A 19 -1.20 -4.56 -0.04
CA ALA A 19 -1.85 -4.45 1.26
C ALA A 19 -2.95 -5.51 1.42
N THR A 20 -3.76 -5.73 0.39
CA THR A 20 -4.83 -6.74 0.40
C THR A 20 -4.26 -8.15 0.57
N ILE A 21 -3.18 -8.49 -0.15
CA ILE A 21 -2.52 -9.81 -0.03
C ILE A 21 -2.00 -10.02 1.39
N LEU A 22 -1.37 -8.99 1.98
CA LEU A 22 -0.84 -9.06 3.35
C LEU A 22 -1.96 -9.22 4.38
N ILE A 23 -3.07 -8.49 4.22
CA ILE A 23 -4.25 -8.62 5.11
C ILE A 23 -4.82 -10.04 5.03
N VAL A 24 -4.95 -10.62 3.84
CA VAL A 24 -5.42 -11.99 3.67
C VAL A 24 -4.46 -12.98 4.33
N ALA A 25 -3.15 -12.82 4.12
CA ALA A 25 -2.13 -13.67 4.73
C ALA A 25 -2.16 -13.58 6.27
N THR A 26 -2.29 -12.38 6.82
CA THR A 26 -2.42 -12.18 8.27
C THR A 26 -3.74 -12.70 8.81
N SER A 27 -4.84 -12.60 8.07
CA SER A 27 -6.12 -13.19 8.47
C SER A 27 -6.00 -14.72 8.59
N MET A 28 -5.34 -15.37 7.62
CA MET A 28 -5.07 -16.82 7.69
C MET A 28 -4.16 -17.16 8.88
N GLY A 29 -3.08 -16.41 9.08
CA GLY A 29 -2.17 -16.60 10.22
C GLY A 29 -2.84 -16.36 11.57
N PHE A 30 -3.75 -15.39 11.65
CA PHE A 30 -4.51 -15.07 12.85
C PHE A 30 -5.47 -16.21 13.25
N SER A 31 -6.10 -16.86 12.26
CA SER A 31 -6.94 -18.04 12.50
C SER A 31 -6.15 -19.15 13.20
N TYR A 32 -4.97 -19.48 12.67
CA TYR A 32 -4.08 -20.48 13.28
C TYR A 32 -3.58 -20.06 14.67
N PHE A 33 -3.27 -18.77 14.83
CA PHE A 33 -2.80 -18.24 16.10
C PHE A 33 -3.84 -18.37 17.21
N ILE A 34 -5.12 -18.06 16.92
CA ILE A 34 -6.22 -18.20 17.89
C ILE A 34 -6.44 -19.66 18.31
N GLU A 35 -6.34 -20.63 17.39
CA GLU A 35 -6.53 -22.05 17.70
C GLU A 35 -5.52 -22.55 18.77
N ASN A 36 -4.28 -22.08 18.68
CA ASN A 36 -3.23 -22.42 19.66
C ASN A 36 -3.34 -21.61 20.95
N PHE A 37 -4.13 -20.54 20.96
CA PHE A 37 -4.18 -19.56 22.05
C PHE A 37 -5.02 -20.00 23.25
N GLY A 38 -5.93 -20.97 23.07
CA GLY A 38 -6.80 -21.47 24.14
C GLY A 38 -6.06 -21.96 25.38
N ALA A 39 -4.84 -22.49 25.23
CA ALA A 39 -4.00 -22.93 26.35
C ALA A 39 -3.37 -21.76 27.13
N TYR A 40 -2.97 -20.67 26.46
CA TYR A 40 -2.35 -19.48 27.07
C TYR A 40 -3.36 -18.58 27.80
N ASN A 41 -4.62 -18.57 27.32
CA ASN A 41 -5.72 -17.86 27.98
C ASN A 41 -5.95 -18.33 29.43
N LYS A 42 -5.60 -19.58 29.76
CA LYS A 42 -5.78 -20.15 31.10
C LYS A 42 -4.93 -19.45 32.19
N ILE A 43 -3.80 -18.85 31.82
CA ILE A 43 -2.87 -18.21 32.76
C ILE A 43 -3.08 -16.68 32.80
N TYR A 44 -3.40 -16.08 31.65
CA TYR A 44 -3.47 -14.61 31.51
C TYR A 44 -4.89 -14.06 31.28
N GLY A 45 -5.89 -14.94 31.16
CA GLY A 45 -7.31 -14.58 31.05
C GLY A 45 -7.60 -13.54 29.96
N SER A 46 -8.52 -12.63 30.27
CA SER A 46 -9.02 -11.60 29.34
C SER A 46 -7.98 -10.60 28.83
N ILE A 47 -6.88 -10.37 29.57
CA ILE A 47 -5.81 -9.43 29.16
C ILE A 47 -5.13 -9.94 27.89
N SER A 48 -4.95 -11.26 27.79
CA SER A 48 -4.32 -11.87 26.63
C SER A 48 -5.13 -11.65 25.35
N THR A 49 -6.46 -11.82 25.41
CA THR A 49 -7.37 -11.52 24.30
C THR A 49 -7.26 -10.07 23.82
N LEU A 50 -7.18 -9.10 24.75
CA LEU A 50 -7.02 -7.69 24.40
C LEU A 50 -5.71 -7.42 23.67
N ILE A 51 -4.60 -7.98 24.16
CA ILE A 51 -3.27 -7.82 23.54
C ILE A 51 -3.27 -8.39 22.11
N ILE A 52 -3.90 -9.55 21.89
CA ILE A 52 -3.98 -10.15 20.55
C ILE A 52 -4.77 -9.28 19.59
N ILE A 53 -5.92 -8.74 20.03
CA ILE A 53 -6.74 -7.85 19.21
C ILE A 53 -5.95 -6.59 18.86
N LEU A 54 -5.24 -6.00 19.84
CA LEU A 54 -4.36 -4.86 19.61
C LEU A 54 -3.25 -5.19 18.61
N LEU A 55 -2.60 -6.34 18.75
CA LEU A 55 -1.55 -6.79 17.84
C LEU A 55 -2.12 -7.00 16.42
N PHE A 56 -3.31 -7.57 16.31
CA PHE A 56 -3.98 -7.77 15.03
C PHE A 56 -4.27 -6.45 14.32
N VAL A 57 -4.87 -5.49 15.03
CA VAL A 57 -5.14 -4.15 14.49
C VAL A 57 -3.83 -3.42 14.15
N TYR A 58 -2.81 -3.57 14.99
CA TYR A 58 -1.48 -2.98 14.76
C TYR A 58 -0.85 -3.51 13.47
N ILE A 59 -0.84 -4.83 13.26
CA ILE A 59 -0.29 -5.45 12.05
C ILE A 59 -1.08 -5.01 10.81
N ASN A 60 -2.41 -5.00 10.87
CA ASN A 60 -3.25 -4.52 9.75
C ASN A 60 -2.96 -3.05 9.42
N SER A 61 -2.75 -2.21 10.44
CA SER A 61 -2.38 -0.80 10.26
C SER A 61 -1.03 -0.65 9.54
N LEU A 62 -0.03 -1.43 9.94
CA LEU A 62 1.28 -1.43 9.27
C LEU A 62 1.17 -1.81 7.79
N GLN A 63 0.35 -2.81 7.46
CA GLN A 63 0.14 -3.25 6.08
C GLN A 63 -0.47 -2.16 5.20
N LEU A 64 -1.44 -1.41 5.74
CA LEU A 64 -2.03 -0.27 5.05
C LEU A 64 -1.01 0.84 4.81
N ILE A 65 -0.17 1.16 5.81
CA ILE A 65 0.89 2.16 5.68
C ILE A 65 1.89 1.75 4.60
N ILE A 66 2.34 0.49 4.60
CA ILE A 66 3.27 -0.03 3.58
C ILE A 66 2.65 0.06 2.17
N GLY A 67 1.37 -0.31 2.04
CA GLY A 67 0.66 -0.18 0.76
C GLY A 67 0.56 1.28 0.30
N PHE A 68 0.30 2.21 1.21
CA PHE A 68 0.27 3.64 0.92
C PHE A 68 1.65 4.16 0.49
N GLU A 69 2.70 3.82 1.23
CA GLU A 69 4.07 4.24 0.96
C GLU A 69 4.56 3.73 -0.40
N LEU A 70 4.28 2.48 -0.73
CA LEU A 70 4.57 1.93 -2.05
C LEU A 70 3.83 2.70 -3.15
N ASN A 71 2.56 3.04 -2.91
CA ASN A 71 1.77 3.77 -3.89
C ASN A 71 2.31 5.20 -4.10
N ALA A 72 2.74 5.86 -3.02
CA ALA A 72 3.38 7.17 -3.06
C ALA A 72 4.73 7.10 -3.80
N ALA A 73 5.57 6.11 -3.50
CA ALA A 73 6.86 5.92 -4.16
C ALA A 73 6.72 5.73 -5.68
N ILE A 74 5.72 4.95 -6.11
CA ILE A 74 5.43 4.75 -7.54
C ILE A 74 4.95 6.05 -8.20
N ASP A 75 4.16 6.87 -7.50
CA ASP A 75 3.70 8.14 -8.04
C ASP A 75 4.85 9.12 -8.22
N THR A 76 5.72 9.23 -7.21
CA THR A 76 6.96 10.04 -7.29
C THR A 76 7.84 9.60 -8.45
N ALA A 77 8.14 8.30 -8.58
CA ALA A 77 8.99 7.79 -9.65
C ALA A 77 8.41 8.07 -11.07
N LYS A 78 7.08 8.07 -11.22
CA LYS A 78 6.44 8.43 -12.49
C LYS A 78 6.53 9.93 -12.78
N GLN A 79 6.46 10.77 -11.76
CA GLN A 79 6.58 12.23 -11.94
C GLN A 79 8.01 12.58 -12.38
N GLU A 80 9.01 12.00 -11.72
CA GLU A 80 10.43 12.17 -12.11
C GLU A 80 10.67 11.72 -13.55
N ALA A 81 10.21 10.51 -13.92
CA ALA A 81 10.37 10.00 -15.29
C ALA A 81 9.74 10.92 -16.35
N LYS A 82 8.58 11.51 -16.02
CA LYS A 82 7.91 12.45 -16.92
C LYS A 82 8.68 13.76 -17.06
N GLU A 83 9.24 14.28 -15.97
CA GLU A 83 10.05 15.50 -16.00
C GLU A 83 11.29 15.32 -16.89
N PHE A 84 11.96 14.17 -16.83
CA PHE A 84 13.07 13.84 -17.74
C PHE A 84 12.65 13.76 -19.21
N GLU A 85 11.48 13.20 -19.51
CA GLU A 85 10.94 13.12 -20.87
C GLU A 85 10.63 14.51 -21.43
N ASP A 86 9.95 15.35 -20.63
CA ASP A 86 9.60 16.73 -21.00
C ASP A 86 10.86 17.58 -21.27
N VAL A 87 11.91 17.46 -20.43
CA VAL A 87 13.20 18.16 -20.63
C VAL A 87 13.92 17.68 -21.90
N THR A 88 13.89 16.38 -22.18
CA THR A 88 14.53 15.82 -23.37
C THR A 88 13.85 16.32 -24.64
N GLU A 89 12.51 16.35 -24.66
CA GLU A 89 11.75 16.92 -25.77
C GLU A 89 12.04 18.42 -25.98
N GLU A 90 12.14 19.22 -24.92
CA GLU A 90 12.47 20.64 -25.04
C GLU A 90 13.88 20.87 -25.60
N MET A 91 14.85 20.03 -25.21
CA MET A 91 16.23 20.10 -25.71
C MET A 91 16.31 19.72 -27.19
N GLU A 92 15.55 18.71 -27.62
CA GLU A 92 15.47 18.29 -29.03
C GLU A 92 14.84 19.40 -29.90
N LYS A 93 13.69 19.94 -29.46
CA LYS A 93 13.00 21.04 -30.17
C LYS A 93 13.90 22.26 -30.34
N ARG A 94 14.60 22.67 -29.27
CA ARG A 94 15.56 23.77 -29.33
C ARG A 94 16.71 23.53 -30.30
N ASN A 95 17.20 22.29 -30.43
CA ASN A 95 18.32 21.99 -31.32
C ASN A 95 17.91 21.95 -32.80
N THR A 96 16.64 21.65 -33.11
CA THR A 96 16.09 21.66 -34.47
C THR A 96 15.67 23.05 -34.98
N GLU A 97 15.56 24.05 -34.11
CA GLU A 97 15.21 25.43 -34.47
C GLU A 97 16.44 26.31 -34.84
N PHE A 98 17.65 25.75 -34.80
CA PHE A 98 18.89 26.36 -35.30
C PHE A 98 19.37 25.65 -36.58
#